data_AF-A0A818YZM2-F1
#
_entry.id   AF-A0A818YZM2-F1
#
_cell.length_a   1.000
_cell.length_b   1.000
_cell.length_c   1.000
_cell.angle_alpha   90.00
_cell.angle_beta   90.00
_cell.angle_gamma   90.00
#
_symmetry.space_group_name_H-M   'P 1'
#
loop_
_entity.id
_entity.type
_entity.pdbx_description
1 polymer ?
#
loop_
_entity_poly.entity_id
_entity_poly.type
_entity_poly.pdbx_seq_one_letter_code
_entity_poly.pdbx_strand_id
1 'polypeptide(L)'
;MSKQIKPIDLRKLATNFANEKSKDDLYWQRNDAKFRAVHQRCSTYDEFRQIVEAAHLRPLDRNETLTLERQSIAWNQPATKDSYSSSSETMISSESITNHQIIFSTPKNITEFIQQWRRISSDMKLDYLRRLNNLGNIFQSDIPTDLLHELPLLYKSNSSYNDAEIIFNILLNLTKSKRFELIKSFLTDKDKFQLDLLFSRLCSFVNLRFSIFLLRNIYF
;
A
#
# COMPACT_ATOMS: atom_id res chain seq x y z
N MET A 1 35.51 6.08 -80.02
CA MET A 1 34.47 6.68 -79.15
C MET A 1 34.88 6.52 -77.69
N SER A 2 35.43 7.56 -77.08
CA SER A 2 35.83 7.57 -75.67
C SER A 2 34.59 7.73 -74.78
N LYS A 3 34.26 6.69 -73.99
CA LYS A 3 33.21 6.76 -72.97
C LYS A 3 33.65 7.78 -71.91
N GLN A 4 32.94 8.91 -71.82
CA GLN A 4 33.10 9.84 -70.70
C GLN A 4 32.66 9.14 -69.41
N ILE A 5 33.60 8.97 -68.48
CA ILE A 5 33.31 8.48 -67.13
C ILE A 5 32.75 9.67 -66.35
N LYS A 6 31.46 9.62 -66.00
CA LYS A 6 30.86 10.65 -65.15
C LYS A 6 31.56 10.64 -63.79
N PRO A 7 31.94 11.80 -63.24
CA PRO A 7 32.55 11.86 -61.91
C PRO A 7 31.54 11.35 -60.88
N ILE A 8 31.98 10.39 -60.06
CA ILE A 8 31.17 9.80 -58.99
C ILE A 8 31.06 10.79 -57.84
N ASP A 9 29.83 11.10 -57.45
CA ASP A 9 29.53 11.93 -56.29
C ASP A 9 29.54 11.07 -55.02
N LEU A 10 30.68 11.06 -54.33
CA LEU A 10 30.90 10.27 -53.11
C LEU A 10 29.94 10.67 -51.97
N ARG A 11 29.46 11.93 -51.94
CA ARG A 11 28.54 12.38 -50.90
C ARG A 11 27.16 11.74 -51.07
N LYS A 12 26.63 11.75 -52.29
CA LYS A 12 25.35 11.08 -52.61
C LYS A 12 25.43 9.57 -52.34
N LEU A 13 26.56 8.95 -52.66
CA LEU A 13 26.74 7.53 -52.38
C LEU A 13 26.74 7.26 -50.87
N ALA A 14 27.44 8.07 -50.08
CA ALA A 14 27.47 7.94 -48.62
C ALA A 14 26.07 8.13 -47.99
N THR A 15 25.29 9.11 -48.46
CA THR A 15 23.92 9.33 -47.97
C THR A 15 23.00 8.17 -48.32
N ASN A 16 23.09 7.64 -49.55
CA ASN A 16 22.29 6.50 -49.98
C ASN A 16 22.60 5.26 -49.14
N PHE A 17 23.90 4.99 -48.95
CA PHE A 17 24.35 3.88 -48.12
C PHE A 17 23.87 4.00 -46.67
N ALA A 18 23.98 5.17 -46.06
CA ALA A 18 23.50 5.40 -44.69
C ALA A 18 21.99 5.18 -44.56
N ASN A 19 21.22 5.62 -45.56
CA ASN A 19 19.76 5.42 -45.60
C ASN A 19 19.38 3.95 -45.78
N GLU A 20 20.07 3.23 -46.67
CA GLU A 20 19.84 1.80 -46.90
C GLU A 20 20.19 0.98 -45.65
N LYS A 21 21.33 1.27 -45.02
CA LYS A 21 21.74 0.62 -43.78
C LYS A 21 20.71 0.85 -42.67
N SER A 22 20.26 2.09 -42.48
CA SER A 22 19.27 2.40 -41.44
C SER A 22 17.93 1.68 -41.68
N LYS A 23 17.51 1.48 -42.94
CA LYS A 23 16.30 0.72 -43.28
C LYS A 23 16.47 -0.77 -42.96
N ASP A 24 17.64 -1.33 -43.22
CA ASP A 24 17.94 -2.72 -42.90
C ASP A 24 17.96 -2.94 -41.37
N ASP A 25 18.60 -2.05 -40.62
CA ASP A 25 18.61 -2.09 -39.15
C ASP A 25 17.17 -2.03 -38.59
N LEU A 26 16.32 -1.14 -39.10
CA LEU A 26 14.91 -1.05 -38.72
C LEU A 26 14.11 -2.29 -39.09
N TYR A 27 14.42 -2.94 -40.22
CA TYR A 27 13.78 -4.20 -40.62
C TYR A 27 14.06 -5.29 -39.59
N TRP A 28 15.33 -5.45 -39.20
CA TRP A 28 15.74 -6.44 -38.20
C TRP A 28 15.12 -6.17 -36.82
N GLN A 29 15.11 -4.92 -36.37
CA GLN A 29 14.46 -4.54 -35.10
C GLN A 29 12.96 -4.86 -35.10
N ARG A 30 12.25 -4.56 -36.19
CA ARG A 30 10.83 -4.89 -36.32
C ARG A 30 10.60 -6.40 -36.35
N ASN A 31 11.48 -7.16 -37.01
CA ASN A 31 11.34 -8.60 -37.07
C ASN A 31 11.55 -9.24 -35.69
N ASP A 32 12.54 -8.77 -34.93
CA ASP A 32 12.75 -9.19 -33.54
C ASP A 32 11.53 -8.86 -32.67
N ALA A 33 10.96 -7.66 -32.81
CA ALA A 33 9.74 -7.26 -32.11
C ALA A 33 8.53 -8.14 -32.47
N LYS A 34 8.38 -8.54 -33.75
CA LYS A 34 7.34 -9.50 -34.17
C LYS A 34 7.51 -10.84 -33.46
N PHE A 35 8.72 -11.39 -33.44
CA PHE A 35 8.98 -12.63 -32.71
C PHE A 35 8.69 -12.47 -31.22
N ARG A 36 9.12 -11.37 -30.60
CA ARG A 36 8.87 -11.08 -29.19
C ARG A 36 7.38 -11.01 -28.86
N ALA A 37 6.59 -10.30 -29.67
CA ALA A 37 5.14 -10.19 -29.48
C ALA A 37 4.45 -11.56 -29.58
N VAL A 38 4.88 -12.41 -30.53
CA VAL A 38 4.37 -13.79 -30.64
C VAL A 38 4.74 -14.63 -29.41
N HIS A 39 5.99 -14.54 -28.93
CA HIS A 39 6.42 -15.25 -27.72
C HIS A 39 5.68 -14.78 -26.46
N GLN A 40 5.35 -13.49 -26.38
CA GLN A 40 4.57 -12.90 -25.29
C GLN A 40 3.07 -13.24 -25.35
N ARG A 41 2.61 -13.91 -26.43
CA ARG A 41 1.20 -14.30 -26.64
C ARG A 41 0.25 -13.10 -26.59
N CYS A 42 0.56 -12.04 -27.34
CA CYS A 42 -0.32 -10.88 -27.48
C CYS A 42 -1.74 -11.32 -27.84
N SER A 43 -2.71 -10.74 -27.13
CA SER A 43 -4.11 -11.15 -27.15
C SER A 43 -4.87 -10.61 -28.36
N THR A 44 -4.45 -9.45 -28.87
CA THR A 44 -5.08 -8.74 -29.99
C THR A 44 -4.06 -8.31 -31.03
N TYR A 45 -4.53 -8.12 -32.27
CA TYR A 45 -3.68 -7.59 -33.34
C TYR A 45 -3.19 -6.16 -33.05
N ASP A 46 -4.00 -5.34 -32.38
CA ASP A 46 -3.62 -3.97 -32.05
C ASP A 46 -2.44 -3.93 -31.07
N GLU A 47 -2.43 -4.82 -30.08
CA GLU A 47 -1.30 -4.99 -29.16
C GLU A 47 -0.03 -5.40 -29.92
N PHE A 48 -0.14 -6.41 -30.80
CA PHE A 48 0.97 -6.83 -31.66
C PHE A 48 1.49 -5.68 -32.52
N ARG A 49 0.59 -4.92 -33.15
CA ARG A 49 0.92 -3.78 -34.00
C ARG A 49 1.67 -2.70 -33.23
N GLN A 50 1.19 -2.36 -32.03
CA GLN A 50 1.83 -1.36 -31.17
C GLN A 50 3.25 -1.77 -30.78
N ILE A 51 3.49 -3.04 -30.43
CA ILE A 51 4.83 -3.54 -30.09
C ILE A 51 5.78 -3.44 -31.29
N VAL A 52 5.32 -3.82 -32.48
CA VAL A 52 6.15 -3.77 -33.70
C VAL A 52 6.42 -2.34 -34.16
N GLU A 53 5.42 -1.45 -34.05
CA GLU A 53 5.59 -0.03 -34.37
C GLU A 53 6.57 0.64 -33.39
N ALA A 54 6.54 0.28 -32.11
CA ALA A 54 7.42 0.79 -31.06
C ALA A 54 8.84 0.18 -31.05
N ALA A 55 9.16 -0.75 -31.96
CA ALA A 55 10.46 -1.47 -31.95
C ALA A 55 11.70 -0.58 -32.11
N HIS A 56 11.53 0.61 -32.70
CA HIS A 56 12.60 1.59 -32.92
C HIS A 56 12.90 2.45 -31.68
N LEU A 57 12.09 2.35 -30.61
CA LEU A 57 12.31 3.09 -29.38
C LEU A 57 13.48 2.48 -28.60
N ARG A 58 14.45 3.32 -28.24
CA ARG A 58 15.52 2.95 -27.32
C ARG A 58 15.11 3.22 -25.88
N PRO A 59 15.63 2.46 -24.90
CA PRO A 59 15.48 2.82 -23.50
C PRO A 59 16.04 4.22 -23.25
N LEU A 60 15.37 4.97 -22.37
CA LEU A 60 15.81 6.31 -21.96
C LEU A 60 17.17 6.23 -21.27
N ASP A 61 18.10 7.07 -21.71
CA ASP A 61 19.40 7.19 -21.05
C ASP A 61 19.29 7.97 -19.74
N ARG A 62 20.14 7.67 -18.76
CA ARG A 62 20.13 8.37 -17.45
C ARG A 62 20.27 9.89 -17.60
N ASN A 63 20.99 10.34 -18.62
CA ASN A 63 21.22 11.75 -18.89
C ASN A 63 20.01 12.42 -19.57
N GLU A 64 19.14 11.66 -20.23
CA GLU A 64 17.89 12.15 -20.85
C GLU A 64 16.78 12.37 -19.81
N THR A 65 16.86 11.69 -18.67
CA THR A 65 15.92 11.88 -17.55
C THR A 65 16.05 13.24 -16.86
N LEU A 66 17.15 13.97 -17.09
CA LEU A 66 17.42 15.26 -16.46
C LEU A 66 16.82 16.44 -17.26
N THR A 67 16.57 16.25 -18.56
CA THR A 67 16.02 17.27 -19.46
C THR A 67 14.49 17.25 -19.51
N LEU A 68 13.87 16.14 -19.13
CA LEU A 68 12.45 16.13 -18.83
C LEU A 68 12.28 16.93 -17.54
N GLU A 69 11.70 18.12 -17.63
CA GLU A 69 11.32 18.90 -16.45
C GLU A 69 10.63 17.94 -15.48
N ARG A 70 11.27 17.67 -14.34
CA ARG A 70 10.65 16.92 -13.26
C ARG A 70 9.54 17.80 -12.75
N GLN A 71 8.39 17.77 -13.41
CA GLN A 71 7.16 18.22 -12.81
C GLN A 71 7.11 17.47 -11.48
N SER A 72 7.04 18.23 -10.40
CA SER A 72 6.87 17.67 -9.07
C SER A 72 5.50 17.01 -9.05
N ILE A 73 5.42 15.78 -9.55
CA ILE A 73 4.26 14.91 -9.42
C ILE A 73 4.23 14.57 -7.94
N ALA A 74 3.52 15.40 -7.19
CA ALA A 74 3.13 15.06 -5.84
C ALA A 74 2.22 13.84 -5.99
N TRP A 75 2.77 12.65 -5.74
CA TRP A 75 2.02 11.39 -5.75
C TRP A 75 0.80 11.42 -4.82
N ASN A 76 0.76 12.39 -3.91
CA ASN A 76 -0.42 12.78 -3.16
C ASN A 76 -0.70 14.26 -3.43
N GLN A 77 -1.78 14.58 -4.13
CA GLN A 77 -2.30 15.94 -4.14
C GLN A 77 -2.85 16.24 -2.73
N PRO A 78 -2.36 17.27 -2.03
CA PRO A 78 -3.01 17.72 -0.81
C PRO A 78 -4.43 18.17 -1.19
N ALA A 79 -5.43 17.75 -0.41
CA ALA A 79 -6.81 18.17 -0.62
C ALA A 79 -6.91 19.70 -0.48
N THR A 80 -6.90 20.41 -1.61
CA THR A 80 -7.23 21.82 -1.65
C THR A 80 -8.74 21.94 -1.47
N LYS A 81 -9.17 22.34 -0.27
CA LYS A 81 -10.44 23.06 -0.12
C LYS A 81 -10.28 24.30 -1.00
N ASP A 82 -10.84 24.29 -2.21
CA ASP A 82 -11.33 25.47 -2.94
C ASP A 82 -11.59 25.10 -4.41
N SER A 83 -12.81 24.63 -4.69
CA SER A 83 -13.61 24.97 -5.88
C SER A 83 -14.74 23.95 -6.05
N TYR A 84 -15.82 24.08 -5.27
CA TYR A 84 -17.11 23.49 -5.62
C TYR A 84 -18.04 24.61 -6.10
N SER A 85 -18.05 24.85 -7.40
CA SER A 85 -19.21 25.41 -8.10
C SER A 85 -20.10 24.24 -8.55
N SER A 86 -21.18 24.05 -7.80
CA SER A 86 -22.47 23.46 -8.19
C SER A 86 -22.49 22.17 -9.00
N SER A 87 -22.84 21.05 -8.35
CA SER A 87 -24.12 20.33 -8.57
C SER A 87 -24.03 18.89 -8.07
N SER A 88 -24.61 18.64 -6.89
CA SER A 88 -25.33 17.43 -6.43
C SER A 88 -25.13 17.24 -4.93
N GLU A 89 -26.25 17.28 -4.22
CA GLU A 89 -26.33 17.21 -2.77
C GLU A 89 -25.82 15.87 -2.25
N THR A 90 -24.77 15.91 -1.43
CA THR A 90 -24.68 15.02 -0.27
C THR A 90 -23.99 15.80 0.83
N MET A 91 -24.74 16.14 1.86
CA MET A 91 -24.29 16.93 3.00
C MET A 91 -23.07 16.28 3.67
N ILE A 92 -21.91 16.90 3.52
CA ILE A 92 -20.77 16.73 4.43
C ILE A 92 -20.52 18.11 5.02
N SER A 93 -21.15 18.37 6.16
CA SER A 93 -20.87 19.55 6.98
C SER A 93 -19.46 19.44 7.53
N SER A 94 -18.54 20.20 6.93
CA SER A 94 -17.25 20.48 7.52
C SER A 94 -17.42 21.61 8.54
N GLU A 95 -17.58 21.24 9.81
CA GLU A 95 -17.37 22.19 10.90
C GLU A 95 -15.89 22.26 11.26
N SER A 96 -15.41 23.50 11.33
CA SER A 96 -14.16 23.93 11.92
C SER A 96 -13.94 23.31 13.29
N ILE A 97 -12.88 22.52 13.47
CA ILE A 97 -12.41 22.12 14.80
C ILE A 97 -11.09 22.82 15.06
N THR A 98 -11.24 24.00 15.65
CA THR A 98 -10.27 24.61 16.55
C THR A 98 -9.86 23.60 17.63
N ASN A 99 -8.58 23.63 18.00
CA ASN A 99 -7.95 22.85 19.07
C ASN A 99 -8.88 22.52 20.25
N HIS A 100 -8.78 21.27 20.73
CA HIS A 100 -9.53 20.65 21.84
C HIS A 100 -10.94 20.14 21.54
N GLN A 101 -11.03 19.10 20.70
CA GLN A 101 -11.91 17.93 20.87
C GLN A 101 -11.73 17.05 19.62
N ILE A 102 -10.82 16.07 19.68
CA ILE A 102 -10.82 15.05 18.64
C ILE A 102 -12.05 14.19 18.89
N ILE A 103 -13.15 14.53 18.23
CA ILE A 103 -14.33 13.67 18.10
C ILE A 103 -13.86 12.51 17.22
N PHE A 104 -13.27 11.48 17.84
CA PHE A 104 -12.94 10.26 17.13
C PHE A 104 -14.25 9.63 16.67
N SER A 105 -14.53 9.70 15.37
CA SER A 105 -15.67 9.00 14.77
C SER A 105 -15.47 7.48 14.90
N THR A 106 -16.56 6.73 15.02
CA THR A 106 -16.48 5.27 15.01
C THR A 106 -15.95 4.81 13.65
N PRO A 107 -14.80 4.11 13.60
CA PRO A 107 -14.20 3.65 12.36
C PRO A 107 -15.11 2.62 11.70
N LYS A 108 -15.36 2.80 10.39
CA LYS A 108 -16.18 1.88 9.59
C LYS A 108 -15.35 0.76 8.98
N ASN A 109 -14.06 1.01 8.78
CA ASN A 109 -13.12 0.07 8.15
C ASN A 109 -11.77 0.07 8.87
N ILE A 110 -10.97 -0.96 8.64
CA ILE A 110 -9.65 -1.15 9.27
C ILE A 110 -8.66 -0.04 8.93
N THR A 111 -8.74 0.53 7.72
CA THR A 111 -7.88 1.63 7.29
C THR A 111 -8.15 2.90 8.09
N GLU A 112 -9.42 3.23 8.33
CA GLU A 112 -9.82 4.35 9.19
C GLU A 112 -9.37 4.11 10.63
N PHE A 113 -9.51 2.88 11.14
CA PHE A 113 -9.01 2.51 12.46
C PHE A 113 -7.50 2.74 12.56
N ILE A 114 -6.69 2.23 11.63
CA ILE A 114 -5.23 2.39 11.66
C ILE A 114 -4.82 3.87 11.60
N GLN A 115 -5.48 4.66 10.75
CA GLN A 115 -5.21 6.10 10.65
C GLN A 115 -5.52 6.83 11.96
N GLN A 116 -6.65 6.53 12.59
CA GLN A 116 -7.01 7.12 13.87
C GLN A 116 -6.06 6.63 14.98
N TRP A 117 -5.77 5.33 15.03
CA TRP A 117 -4.87 4.71 16.00
C TRP A 117 -3.48 5.35 16.03
N ARG A 118 -2.93 5.67 14.85
CA ARG A 118 -1.64 6.35 14.72
C ARG A 118 -1.67 7.83 15.13
N ARG A 119 -2.83 8.49 15.06
CA ARG A 119 -3.01 9.89 15.45
C ARG A 119 -3.28 10.07 16.94
N ILE A 120 -3.75 9.02 17.62
CA ILE A 120 -4.11 9.06 19.04
C ILE A 120 -2.84 8.98 19.90
N SER A 121 -2.76 9.84 20.92
CA SER A 121 -1.71 9.76 21.95
C SER A 121 -1.89 8.52 22.82
N SER A 122 -0.79 7.93 23.29
CA SER A 122 -0.81 6.67 24.07
C SER A 122 -1.80 6.67 25.23
N ASP A 123 -1.98 7.80 25.92
CA ASP A 123 -2.86 7.92 27.08
C ASP A 123 -4.35 7.83 26.72
N MET A 124 -4.72 8.26 25.50
CA MET A 124 -6.11 8.28 25.02
C MET A 124 -6.51 7.02 24.24
N LYS A 125 -5.56 6.11 23.96
CA LYS A 125 -5.79 4.90 23.17
C LYS A 125 -6.77 3.94 23.83
N LEU A 126 -6.72 3.78 25.16
CA LEU A 126 -7.67 2.93 25.86
C LEU A 126 -9.08 3.52 25.91
N ASP A 127 -9.21 4.83 26.13
CA ASP A 127 -10.50 5.50 26.09
C ASP A 127 -11.13 5.44 24.69
N TYR A 128 -10.30 5.49 23.64
CA TYR A 128 -10.73 5.24 22.27
C TYR A 128 -11.23 3.79 22.11
N LEU A 129 -10.47 2.78 22.55
CA LEU A 129 -10.91 1.38 22.49
C LEU A 129 -12.20 1.14 23.28
N ARG A 130 -12.40 1.81 24.42
CA ARG A 130 -13.63 1.71 25.23
C ARG A 130 -14.86 2.17 24.46
N ARG A 131 -14.72 3.14 23.55
CA ARG A 131 -15.81 3.63 22.70
C ARG A 131 -16.12 2.70 21.53
N LEU A 132 -15.25 1.73 21.23
CA LEU A 132 -15.40 0.82 20.09
C LEU A 132 -16.07 -0.48 20.52
N ASN A 133 -17.35 -0.61 20.20
CA ASN A 133 -18.14 -1.83 20.42
C ASN A 133 -18.06 -2.83 19.24
N ASN A 134 -17.70 -2.38 18.03
CA ASN A 134 -17.78 -3.18 16.80
C ASN A 134 -16.43 -3.72 16.28
N LEU A 135 -15.42 -3.84 17.14
CA LEU A 135 -14.06 -4.26 16.75
C LEU A 135 -14.01 -5.61 16.05
N GLY A 136 -14.88 -6.55 16.42
CA GLY A 136 -14.95 -7.87 15.77
C GLY A 136 -15.25 -7.80 14.26
N ASN A 137 -16.08 -6.87 13.82
CA ASN A 137 -16.41 -6.70 12.40
C ASN A 137 -15.28 -6.00 11.63
N ILE A 138 -14.61 -5.05 12.29
CA ILE A 138 -13.50 -4.30 11.68
C ILE A 138 -12.27 -5.19 11.48
N PHE A 139 -11.99 -6.08 12.44
CA PHE A 139 -10.83 -6.97 12.40
C PHE A 139 -11.06 -8.29 11.67
N GLN A 140 -12.23 -8.47 11.05
CA GLN A 140 -12.55 -9.72 10.35
C GLN A 140 -11.66 -9.95 9.10
N SER A 141 -11.30 -8.87 8.41
CA SER A 141 -10.54 -8.91 7.16
C SER A 141 -9.03 -8.88 7.38
N ASP A 142 -8.57 -8.08 8.35
CA ASP A 142 -7.16 -7.89 8.67
C ASP A 142 -7.01 -7.49 10.14
N ILE A 143 -5.79 -7.57 10.67
CA ILE A 143 -5.49 -7.11 12.03
C ILE A 143 -4.25 -6.22 11.96
N PRO A 144 -4.27 -5.03 12.58
CA PRO A 144 -3.07 -4.23 12.73
C PRO A 144 -2.11 -4.96 13.67
N THR A 145 -0.95 -5.40 13.16
CA THR A 145 0.19 -5.86 13.98
C THR A 145 0.58 -4.80 15.02
N ASP A 146 0.28 -3.54 14.69
CA ASP A 146 0.56 -2.41 15.56
C ASP A 146 -0.24 -2.47 16.88
N LEU A 147 -1.45 -3.03 16.85
CA LEU A 147 -2.31 -3.09 18.01
C LEU A 147 -1.77 -4.07 19.06
N LEU A 148 -1.33 -5.25 18.61
CA LEU A 148 -0.95 -6.36 19.48
C LEU A 148 0.26 -6.01 20.37
N HIS A 149 1.22 -5.25 19.84
CA HIS A 149 2.39 -4.84 20.60
C HIS A 149 2.10 -3.71 21.59
N GLU A 150 1.08 -2.88 21.33
CA GLU A 150 0.73 -1.78 22.21
C GLU A 150 -0.18 -2.21 23.37
N LEU A 151 -0.96 -3.28 23.24
CA LEU A 151 -1.87 -3.76 24.30
C LEU A 151 -1.16 -4.00 25.66
N PRO A 152 0.01 -4.67 25.74
CA PRO A 152 0.73 -4.83 27.00
C PRO A 152 1.19 -3.51 27.63
N LEU A 153 1.57 -2.52 26.81
CA LEU A 153 2.02 -1.20 27.24
C LEU A 153 0.84 -0.39 27.79
N LEU A 154 -0.29 -0.39 27.07
CA LEU A 154 -1.51 0.31 27.46
C LEU A 154 -2.07 -0.23 28.78
N TYR A 155 -2.01 -1.54 28.98
CA TYR A 155 -2.46 -2.16 30.23
C TYR A 155 -1.53 -1.86 31.41
N LYS A 156 -0.21 -1.74 31.17
CA LYS A 156 0.75 -1.37 32.24
C LYS A 156 0.40 -0.01 32.87
N SER A 157 -0.14 0.91 32.08
CA SER A 157 -0.52 2.25 32.55
C SER A 157 -1.91 2.31 33.19
N ASN A 158 -2.80 1.35 32.91
CA ASN A 158 -4.21 1.41 33.29
C ASN A 158 -4.67 0.08 33.92
N SER A 159 -4.81 0.08 35.25
CA SER A 159 -5.03 -1.14 36.07
C SER A 159 -6.49 -1.34 36.50
N SER A 160 -7.48 -0.94 35.69
CA SER A 160 -8.90 -1.16 36.02
C SER A 160 -9.42 -2.52 35.54
N TYR A 161 -10.40 -3.10 36.25
CA TYR A 161 -11.09 -4.32 35.86
C TYR A 161 -11.80 -4.18 34.50
N ASN A 162 -12.46 -3.04 34.26
CA ASN A 162 -13.15 -2.78 32.99
C ASN A 162 -12.17 -2.74 31.81
N ASP A 163 -10.95 -2.25 32.04
CA ASP A 163 -9.92 -2.20 31.00
C ASP A 163 -9.40 -3.61 30.66
N ALA A 164 -9.31 -4.49 31.67
CA ALA A 164 -8.96 -5.90 31.48
C ALA A 164 -10.01 -6.64 30.64
N GLU A 165 -11.30 -6.38 30.86
CA GLU A 165 -12.38 -6.97 30.07
C GLU A 165 -12.38 -6.49 28.62
N ILE A 166 -12.10 -5.19 28.39
CA ILE A 166 -11.97 -4.63 27.03
C ILE A 166 -10.80 -5.29 26.29
N ILE A 167 -9.63 -5.37 26.92
CA ILE A 167 -8.45 -6.00 26.31
C ILE A 167 -8.71 -7.48 26.04
N PHE A 168 -9.37 -8.19 26.96
CA PHE A 168 -9.77 -9.58 26.74
C PHE A 168 -10.69 -9.71 25.52
N ASN A 169 -11.71 -8.87 25.41
CA ASN A 169 -12.63 -8.87 24.27
C ASN A 169 -11.91 -8.56 22.95
N ILE A 170 -10.93 -7.66 22.97
CA ILE A 170 -10.09 -7.38 21.80
C ILE A 170 -9.27 -8.62 21.43
N LEU A 171 -8.53 -9.20 22.37
CA LEU A 171 -7.72 -10.40 22.13
C LEU A 171 -8.57 -11.57 21.62
N LEU A 172 -9.79 -11.73 22.15
CA LEU A 172 -10.75 -12.72 21.66
C LEU A 172 -11.22 -12.40 20.23
N ASN A 173 -11.50 -11.14 19.92
CA ASN A 173 -11.89 -10.74 18.56
C ASN A 173 -10.74 -10.93 17.55
N LEU A 174 -9.49 -10.74 17.97
CA LEU A 174 -8.32 -11.02 17.14
C LEU A 174 -8.23 -12.51 16.76
N THR A 175 -8.53 -13.43 17.69
CA THR A 175 -8.53 -14.87 17.37
C THR A 175 -9.57 -15.29 16.33
N LYS A 176 -10.62 -14.49 16.14
CA LYS A 176 -11.69 -14.77 15.15
C LYS A 176 -11.35 -14.26 13.75
N SER A 177 -10.24 -13.53 13.58
CA SER A 177 -9.83 -12.99 12.28
C SER A 177 -9.22 -14.06 11.38
N LYS A 178 -9.43 -13.93 10.06
CA LYS A 178 -8.87 -14.85 9.06
C LYS A 178 -7.35 -14.84 9.00
N ARG A 179 -6.71 -13.74 9.43
CA ARG A 179 -5.25 -13.55 9.37
C ARG A 179 -4.55 -13.77 10.71
N PHE A 180 -5.25 -14.30 11.70
CA PHE A 180 -4.69 -14.54 13.03
C PHE A 180 -3.47 -15.47 13.01
N GLU A 181 -3.55 -16.61 12.30
CA GLU A 181 -2.44 -17.56 12.17
C GLU A 181 -1.18 -16.93 11.58
N LEU A 182 -1.34 -16.06 10.59
CA LEU A 182 -0.23 -15.34 10.00
C LEU A 182 0.43 -14.40 11.02
N ILE A 183 -0.37 -13.68 11.80
CA ILE A 183 0.14 -12.77 12.84
C ILE A 183 0.81 -13.55 13.97
N LYS A 184 0.28 -14.72 14.32
CA LYS A 184 0.93 -15.64 15.26
C LYS A 184 2.33 -16.03 14.78
N SER A 185 2.51 -16.28 13.47
CA SER A 185 3.83 -16.60 12.92
C SER A 185 4.81 -15.41 12.91
N PHE A 186 4.31 -14.19 12.91
CA PHE A 186 5.12 -12.96 12.99
C PHE A 186 5.47 -12.54 14.42
N LEU A 187 4.96 -13.21 15.46
CA LEU A 187 5.29 -12.91 16.85
C LEU A 187 6.74 -13.29 17.18
N THR A 188 7.54 -12.28 17.55
CA THR A 188 8.90 -12.50 18.04
C THR A 188 8.86 -13.06 19.47
N ASP A 189 9.93 -13.72 19.91
CA ASP A 189 10.03 -14.23 21.28
C ASP A 189 9.91 -13.12 22.36
N LYS A 190 10.32 -11.89 22.03
CA LYS A 190 10.10 -10.71 22.88
C LYS A 190 8.61 -10.38 23.03
N ASP A 191 7.86 -10.48 21.94
CA ASP A 191 6.43 -10.16 21.92
C ASP A 191 5.63 -11.22 22.67
N LYS A 192 6.01 -12.49 22.48
CA LYS A 192 5.51 -13.63 23.27
C LYS A 192 5.71 -13.40 24.77
N PHE A 193 6.89 -12.97 25.19
CA PHE A 193 7.14 -12.65 26.61
C PHE A 193 6.25 -11.52 27.14
N GLN A 194 6.04 -10.46 26.34
CA GLN A 194 5.14 -9.35 26.73
C GLN A 194 3.67 -9.78 26.80
N LEU A 195 3.24 -10.66 25.89
CA LEU A 195 1.91 -11.25 25.92
C LEU A 195 1.73 -12.19 27.11
N ASP A 196 2.72 -13.02 27.45
CA ASP A 196 2.69 -13.87 28.64
C ASP A 196 2.61 -13.03 29.93
N LEU A 197 3.35 -11.91 29.99
CA LEU A 197 3.26 -10.97 31.10
C LEU A 197 1.87 -10.31 31.18
N LEU A 198 1.28 -9.94 30.04
CA LEU A 198 -0.07 -9.40 29.95
C LEU A 198 -1.10 -10.44 30.43
N PHE A 199 -1.05 -11.67 29.92
CA PHE A 199 -1.94 -12.76 30.33
C PHE A 199 -1.81 -13.08 31.83
N SER A 200 -0.58 -13.08 32.36
CA SER A 200 -0.34 -13.29 33.79
C SER A 200 -0.99 -12.21 34.65
N ARG A 201 -0.96 -10.94 34.20
CA ARG A 201 -1.63 -9.84 34.90
C ARG A 201 -3.14 -9.90 34.76
N LEU A 202 -3.66 -10.22 33.57
CA LEU A 202 -5.11 -10.40 33.36
C LEU A 202 -5.65 -11.55 34.21
N CYS A 203 -4.88 -12.63 34.40
CA CYS A 203 -5.21 -13.77 35.27
C CYS A 203 -5.33 -13.40 36.77
N SER A 204 -4.87 -12.22 37.18
CA SER A 204 -5.10 -11.70 38.52
C SER A 204 -6.59 -11.44 38.78
N PHE A 205 -7.40 -11.27 37.74
CA PHE A 205 -8.85 -11.13 37.87
C PHE A 205 -9.55 -12.49 37.82
N VAL A 206 -10.19 -12.84 38.93
CA VAL A 206 -10.77 -14.17 39.19
C VAL A 206 -11.84 -14.56 38.15
N ASN A 207 -12.66 -13.61 37.69
CA ASN A 207 -13.79 -13.89 36.79
C ASN A 207 -13.38 -14.24 35.35
N LEU A 208 -12.21 -13.79 34.89
CA LEU A 208 -11.74 -14.02 33.53
C LEU A 208 -10.67 -15.13 33.47
N ARG A 209 -10.30 -15.71 34.61
CA ARG A 209 -9.14 -16.61 34.71
C ARG A 209 -9.24 -17.84 33.81
N PHE A 210 -10.43 -18.47 33.73
CA PHE A 210 -10.65 -19.64 32.89
C PHE A 210 -10.64 -19.30 31.38
N SER A 211 -11.29 -18.20 31.00
CA SER A 211 -11.35 -17.76 29.61
C SER A 211 -9.99 -17.24 29.11
N ILE A 212 -9.23 -16.56 29.97
CA ILE A 212 -7.85 -16.12 29.69
C ILE A 212 -6.94 -17.33 29.51
N PHE A 213 -7.09 -18.38 30.33
CA PHE A 213 -6.30 -19.60 30.19
C PHE A 213 -6.53 -20.29 28.84
N LEU A 214 -7.79 -20.38 28.40
CA LEU A 214 -8.12 -20.89 27.06
C LEU A 214 -7.53 -20.00 25.96
N LEU A 215 -7.63 -18.68 26.11
CA LEU A 215 -7.10 -17.74 25.13
C LEU A 215 -5.58 -17.81 25.02
N ARG A 216 -4.87 -17.98 26.14
CA ARG A 216 -3.42 -18.16 26.17
C ARG A 216 -2.99 -19.37 25.33
N ASN A 217 -3.68 -20.50 25.44
CA ASN A 217 -3.38 -21.70 24.63
C ASN A 217 -3.61 -21.50 23.12
N ILE A 218 -4.40 -20.50 22.71
CA ILE A 218 -4.59 -20.21 21.28
C ILE A 218 -3.40 -19.39 20.76
N TYR A 219 -2.90 -18.44 21.56
CA TYR A 219 -1.79 -17.57 21.18
C TYR A 219 -0.41 -18.26 21.21
N PHE A 220 -0.24 -19.28 22.03
CA PHE A 220 0.99 -20.07 22.16
C PHE A 220 0.75 -21.48 21.62
#